data_AF-A0A960SHP6-F1
#
_entry.id   AF-A0A960SHP6-F1
#
_cell.length_a   1.000
_cell.length_b   1.000
_cell.length_c   1.000
_cell.angle_alpha   90.00
_cell.angle_beta   90.00
_cell.angle_gamma   90.00
#
_symmetry.space_group_name_H-M   'P 1'
#
loop_
_entity.id
_entity.type
_entity.pdbx_description
1 polymer ?
#
loop_
_entity_poly.entity_id
_entity_poly.type
_entity_poly.pdbx_seq_one_letter_code
_entity_poly.pdbx_strand_id
1 'polypeptide(L)'
;VDYVFEKPDVTISWKQPGVRAADFEFGAVYHGTRGQTIVRGGDGRVFPDELVIEYAKAHGMPYELDRGVRADKINIDNWLECIQTRKTPIMDIETGHRVASMCILANMAYRLERPIQWNAKRERFDNDPAANLLLASPGRGKYSLFA
;
A
#
# COMPACT_ATOMS: atom_id res chain seq x y z
N VAL A 1 -6.02 20.59 -1.15
CA VAL A 1 -7.02 19.92 -2.00
C VAL A 1 -7.34 18.60 -1.33
N ASP A 2 -8.62 18.33 -1.07
CA ASP A 2 -9.06 17.16 -0.34
C ASP A 2 -9.62 16.16 -1.36
N TYR A 3 -8.96 15.01 -1.50
CA TYR A 3 -9.39 13.95 -2.41
C TYR A 3 -10.02 12.84 -1.58
N VAL A 4 -11.29 12.53 -1.83
CA VAL A 4 -12.04 11.49 -1.14
C VAL A 4 -12.34 10.35 -2.11
N PHE A 5 -11.91 9.15 -1.76
CA PHE A 5 -12.17 7.92 -2.51
C PHE A 5 -13.12 7.05 -1.70
N GLU A 6 -14.33 6.84 -2.20
CA GLU A 6 -15.34 5.98 -1.57
C GLU A 6 -15.36 4.60 -2.25
N LYS A 7 -15.12 3.55 -1.47
CA LYS A 7 -15.42 2.15 -1.81
C LYS A 7 -16.31 1.58 -0.69
N PRO A 8 -17.08 0.49 -0.93
CA PRO A 8 -18.14 0.05 0.00
C PRO A 8 -17.70 -0.09 1.47
N ASP A 9 -16.42 -0.40 1.73
CA ASP A 9 -15.90 -0.62 3.09
C ASP A 9 -14.86 0.42 3.57
N VAL A 10 -14.36 1.31 2.69
CA VAL A 10 -13.24 2.22 3.04
C VAL A 10 -13.39 3.57 2.36
N THR A 11 -13.24 4.64 3.15
CA THR A 11 -13.03 6.00 2.67
C THR A 11 -11.56 6.37 2.83
N ILE A 12 -10.89 6.74 1.74
CA ILE A 12 -9.51 7.27 1.78
C ILE A 12 -9.57 8.77 1.50
N SER A 13 -9.07 9.59 2.42
CA SER A 13 -8.92 11.04 2.22
C SER A 13 -7.44 11.42 2.12
N TRP A 14 -7.03 12.08 1.03
CA TRP A 14 -5.67 12.63 0.89
C TRP A 14 -5.69 14.16 0.90
N LYS A 15 -4.82 14.77 1.73
CA LYS A 15 -4.69 16.23 1.92
C LYS A 15 -3.23 16.63 2.13
N GLN A 16 -2.74 17.61 1.37
CA GLN A 16 -1.47 18.32 1.63
C GLN A 16 -1.73 19.81 1.90
N PRO A 17 -1.12 20.45 2.93
CA PRO A 17 -0.39 19.90 4.07
C PRO A 17 -1.31 19.53 5.25
N GLY A 18 -0.94 18.46 5.98
CA GLY A 18 -1.70 17.97 7.14
C GLY A 18 -1.25 18.57 8.47
N VAL A 19 -2.11 18.47 9.49
CA VAL A 19 -1.73 18.73 10.89
C VAL A 19 -0.98 17.51 11.41
N ARG A 20 0.16 17.72 12.08
CA ARG A 20 0.94 16.63 12.68
C ARG A 20 0.07 15.89 13.72
N ALA A 21 -0.16 14.60 13.48
CA ALA A 21 -1.07 13.79 14.30
C ALA A 21 -0.41 13.14 15.53
N ALA A 22 0.91 12.98 15.53
CA ALA A 22 1.67 12.39 16.63
C ALA A 22 3.12 12.88 16.67
N ASP A 23 3.77 12.76 17.82
CA ASP A 23 5.20 13.04 17.98
C ASP A 23 6.06 11.88 17.44
N PHE A 24 5.95 11.62 16.14
CA PHE A 24 6.76 10.64 15.41
C PHE A 24 7.01 11.11 13.98
N GLU A 25 8.06 10.60 13.33
CA GLU A 25 8.46 11.01 11.97
C GLU A 25 7.61 10.34 10.87
N PHE A 26 7.32 9.05 11.03
CA PHE A 26 6.53 8.23 10.09
C PHE A 26 5.34 7.55 10.78
N GLY A 27 4.24 7.39 10.03
CA GLY A 27 3.07 6.68 10.51
C GLY A 27 1.84 6.91 9.66
N ALA A 28 0.73 6.32 10.11
CA ALA A 28 -0.58 6.48 9.50
C ALA A 28 -1.64 6.65 10.58
N VAL A 29 -2.60 7.52 10.30
CA VAL A 29 -3.85 7.62 11.07
C VAL A 29 -4.93 6.92 10.28
N TYR A 30 -5.59 5.95 10.92
CA TYR A 30 -6.72 5.25 10.36
C TYR A 30 -7.99 5.79 11.00
N HIS A 31 -8.90 6.32 10.18
CA HIS A 31 -10.20 6.79 10.63
C HIS A 31 -11.26 5.74 10.29
N GLY A 32 -11.95 5.25 11.31
CA GLY A 32 -13.07 4.33 11.18
C GLY A 32 -14.37 4.93 11.71
N THR A 33 -15.48 4.24 11.48
CA THR A 33 -16.82 4.67 11.92
C THR A 33 -17.00 4.71 13.44
N ARG A 34 -16.11 4.05 14.20
CA ARG A 34 -16.16 3.96 15.66
C ARG A 34 -15.01 4.68 16.37
N GLY A 35 -14.19 5.43 15.65
CA GLY A 35 -13.04 6.12 16.19
C GLY A 35 -11.85 6.11 15.24
N GLN A 36 -10.69 6.49 15.76
CA GLN A 36 -9.44 6.51 14.99
C GLN A 36 -8.35 5.72 15.72
N THR A 37 -7.41 5.18 14.97
CA THR A 37 -6.17 4.61 15.51
C THR A 37 -4.95 5.20 14.82
N ILE A 38 -3.87 5.35 15.59
CA ILE A 38 -2.58 5.82 15.07
C ILE A 38 -1.58 4.68 15.12
N VAL A 39 -1.06 4.33 13.94
CA VAL A 39 0.09 3.43 13.82
C VAL A 39 1.31 4.29 13.57
N ARG A 40 2.22 4.34 14.56
CA ARG A 40 3.49 5.09 14.48
C ARG A 40 4.59 4.14 14.02
N GLY A 41 5.64 4.65 13.38
CA GLY A 41 6.78 3.82 12.97
C GLY A 41 7.07 3.86 11.47
N GLY A 42 8.19 3.25 11.11
CA GLY A 42 8.72 3.15 9.75
C GLY A 42 9.92 2.18 9.72
N ASP A 43 10.19 1.60 8.55
CA ASP A 43 11.40 0.83 8.17
C ASP A 43 12.06 0.00 9.28
N GLY A 44 11.26 -0.78 10.00
CA GLY A 44 11.76 -1.78 10.95
C GLY A 44 11.11 -1.78 12.32
N ARG A 45 10.27 -0.79 12.66
CA ARG A 45 9.46 -0.80 13.90
C ARG A 45 8.08 -0.20 13.67
N VAL A 46 7.08 -0.83 14.27
CA VAL A 46 5.69 -0.36 14.30
C VAL A 46 5.23 -0.25 15.74
N PHE A 47 4.62 0.87 16.10
CA PHE A 47 4.12 1.19 17.43
C PHE A 47 2.63 1.53 17.32
N PRO A 48 1.74 0.52 17.38
CA PRO A 48 0.31 0.76 17.44
C PRO A 48 -0.06 1.57 18.69
N ASP A 49 -1.26 2.15 18.68
CA ASP A 49 -1.87 2.70 19.87
C ASP A 49 -2.50 1.62 20.76
N GLU A 50 -2.93 2.01 21.95
CA GLU A 50 -3.48 1.10 22.95
C GLU A 50 -4.73 0.37 22.44
N LEU A 51 -5.58 1.03 21.67
CA LEU A 51 -6.79 0.45 21.09
C LEU A 51 -6.47 -0.78 20.21
N VAL A 52 -5.47 -0.66 19.34
CA VAL A 52 -5.05 -1.77 18.47
C VAL A 52 -4.45 -2.92 19.30
N ILE A 53 -3.71 -2.61 20.35
CA ILE A 53 -3.13 -3.60 21.26
C ILE A 53 -4.23 -4.38 22.00
N GLU A 54 -5.22 -3.67 22.55
CA GLU A 54 -6.36 -4.28 23.23
C GLU A 54 -7.20 -5.14 22.29
N TYR A 55 -7.46 -4.64 21.08
CA TYR A 55 -8.18 -5.40 20.06
C TYR A 55 -7.46 -6.69 19.69
N ALA A 56 -6.14 -6.64 19.44
CA ALA A 56 -5.34 -7.80 19.09
C ALA A 56 -5.39 -8.88 20.20
N LYS A 57 -5.26 -8.46 21.47
CA LYS A 57 -5.38 -9.34 22.64
C LYS A 57 -6.76 -10.00 22.72
N ALA A 58 -7.83 -9.21 22.58
CA ALA A 58 -9.20 -9.71 22.67
C ALA A 58 -9.55 -10.75 21.58
N HIS A 59 -8.87 -10.70 20.43
CA HIS A 59 -9.12 -11.59 19.29
C HIS A 59 -8.08 -12.70 19.13
N GLY A 60 -7.17 -12.86 20.11
CA GLY A 60 -6.11 -13.87 20.06
C GLY A 60 -5.17 -13.70 18.85
N MET A 61 -5.05 -12.49 18.32
CA MET A 61 -4.11 -12.19 17.26
C MET A 61 -2.70 -12.26 17.84
N PRO A 62 -1.73 -12.91 17.15
CA PRO A 62 -0.36 -12.97 17.63
C PRO A 62 0.18 -11.55 17.75
N TYR A 63 0.26 -11.06 18.98
CA TYR A 63 0.84 -9.77 19.32
C TYR A 63 2.23 -10.02 19.89
N GLU A 64 3.18 -10.28 19.00
CA GLU A 64 4.58 -10.11 19.32
C GLU A 64 5.06 -8.84 18.64
N LEU A 65 4.93 -7.70 19.33
CA LEU A 65 5.82 -6.59 19.04
C LEU A 65 7.20 -7.02 19.53
N ASP A 66 7.93 -7.78 18.71
CA ASP A 66 9.37 -7.87 18.91
C ASP A 66 9.92 -6.47 18.62
N ARG A 67 10.04 -5.68 19.67
CA ARG A 67 10.59 -4.32 19.66
C ARG A 67 12.10 -4.39 19.43
N GLY A 68 12.54 -5.02 18.34
CA GLY A 68 13.95 -5.33 18.13
C GLY A 68 14.24 -6.01 16.79
N VAL A 69 13.30 -6.78 16.25
CA VAL A 69 13.52 -7.45 14.97
C VAL A 69 13.29 -6.48 13.82
N ARG A 70 14.36 -6.19 13.09
CA ARG A 70 14.28 -5.37 11.90
C ARG A 70 13.43 -6.09 10.82
N ALA A 71 12.62 -5.32 10.11
CA ALA A 71 11.73 -5.84 9.06
C ALA A 71 12.48 -6.64 7.97
N ASP A 72 13.75 -6.30 7.68
CA ASP A 72 14.58 -7.08 6.76
C ASP A 72 14.81 -8.50 7.24
N LYS A 73 15.05 -8.72 8.54
CA LYS A 73 15.23 -10.07 9.08
C LYS A 73 13.97 -10.91 8.91
N ILE A 74 12.80 -10.35 9.23
CA ILE A 74 11.50 -11.04 9.09
C ILE A 74 11.27 -11.47 7.64
N ASN A 75 11.51 -10.57 6.69
CA ASN A 75 11.30 -10.85 5.27
C ASN A 75 12.29 -11.90 4.74
N ILE A 76 13.56 -11.84 5.16
CA ILE A 76 14.57 -12.83 4.77
C ILE A 76 14.24 -14.21 5.35
N ASP A 77 13.93 -14.29 6.64
CA ASP A 77 13.57 -15.56 7.29
C ASP A 77 12.33 -16.18 6.64
N ASN A 78 11.30 -15.37 6.39
CA ASN A 78 10.10 -15.84 5.69
C ASN A 78 10.43 -16.35 4.28
N TRP A 79 11.27 -15.64 3.53
CA TRP A 79 11.68 -16.08 2.19
C TRP A 79 12.43 -17.41 2.21
N LEU A 80 13.38 -17.58 3.14
CA LEU A 80 14.13 -18.83 3.33
C LEU A 80 13.21 -19.99 3.76
N GLU A 81 12.30 -19.76 4.70
CA GLU A 81 11.29 -20.76 5.10
C GLU A 81 10.42 -21.16 3.90
N CYS A 82 9.95 -20.20 3.10
CA CYS A 82 9.12 -20.47 1.93
C CYS A 82 9.86 -21.29 0.86
N ILE A 83 11.17 -21.05 0.67
CA ILE A 83 12.00 -21.89 -0.21
C ILE A 83 12.03 -23.34 0.29
N GLN A 84 12.28 -23.53 1.59
CA GLN A 84 12.38 -24.87 2.19
C GLN A 84 11.05 -25.62 2.17
N THR A 85 9.98 -24.92 2.53
CA THR A 85 8.63 -25.50 2.70
C THR A 85 7.79 -25.48 1.43
N ARG A 86 8.26 -24.80 0.38
CA ARG A 86 7.51 -24.54 -0.86
C ARG A 86 6.19 -23.77 -0.64
N LYS A 87 6.10 -23.02 0.47
CA LYS A 87 4.97 -22.12 0.74
C LYS A 87 5.11 -20.81 -0.03
N THR A 88 4.01 -20.07 -0.10
CA THR A 88 3.97 -18.72 -0.67
C THR A 88 4.48 -17.71 0.37
N PRO A 89 5.41 -16.79 0.01
CA PRO A 89 5.87 -15.74 0.91
C PRO A 89 4.75 -14.79 1.37
N ILE A 90 4.98 -14.09 2.48
CA ILE A 90 4.07 -13.05 2.99
C ILE A 90 3.84 -11.95 1.93
N MET A 91 4.90 -11.60 1.20
CA MET A 91 4.86 -10.70 0.05
C MET A 91 5.11 -11.50 -1.24
N ASP A 92 4.03 -12.05 -1.80
CA ASP A 92 4.09 -12.78 -3.06
C ASP A 92 4.12 -11.85 -4.29
N ILE A 93 4.24 -12.44 -5.48
CA ILE A 93 4.37 -11.68 -6.72
C ILE A 93 3.12 -10.86 -7.04
N GLU A 94 1.93 -11.38 -6.74
CA GLU A 94 0.66 -10.71 -6.99
C GLU A 94 0.50 -9.49 -6.05
N THR A 95 0.86 -9.65 -4.79
CA THR A 95 0.88 -8.58 -3.80
C THR A 95 1.88 -7.50 -4.22
N GLY A 96 3.09 -7.90 -4.64
CA GLY A 96 4.11 -6.99 -5.16
C GLY A 96 3.62 -6.21 -6.40
N HIS A 97 2.99 -6.90 -7.35
CA HIS A 97 2.41 -6.29 -8.55
C HIS A 97 1.34 -5.25 -8.22
N ARG A 98 0.44 -5.55 -7.27
CA ARG A 98 -0.61 -4.62 -6.82
C ARG A 98 -0.04 -3.38 -6.13
N VAL A 99 0.97 -3.55 -5.28
CA VAL A 99 1.67 -2.43 -4.63
C VAL A 99 2.34 -1.54 -5.68
N ALA A 100 3.08 -2.12 -6.62
CA ALA A 100 3.72 -1.38 -7.70
C ALA A 100 2.70 -0.64 -8.57
N SER A 101 1.58 -1.30 -8.91
CA SER A 101 0.49 -0.71 -9.69
C SER A 101 -0.06 0.56 -9.02
N MET A 102 -0.29 0.55 -7.71
CA MET A 102 -0.75 1.74 -6.99
C MET A 102 0.20 2.92 -7.10
N CYS A 103 1.51 2.69 -6.95
CA CYS A 103 2.53 3.73 -7.11
C CYS A 103 2.54 4.31 -8.54
N ILE A 104 2.43 3.44 -9.54
CA ILE A 104 2.36 3.84 -10.96
C ILE A 104 1.10 4.67 -11.21
N LEU A 105 -0.05 4.24 -10.72
CA LEU A 105 -1.32 4.96 -10.85
C LEU A 105 -1.26 6.34 -10.20
N ALA A 106 -0.64 6.47 -9.03
CA ALA A 106 -0.44 7.76 -8.37
C ALA A 106 0.41 8.70 -9.23
N ASN A 107 1.53 8.20 -9.79
CA ASN A 107 2.37 8.96 -10.71
C ASN A 107 1.63 9.36 -11.99
N MET A 108 0.74 8.50 -12.50
CA MET A 108 -0.09 8.80 -13.66
C MET A 108 -1.10 9.90 -13.35
N ALA A 109 -1.81 9.83 -12.23
CA ALA A 109 -2.75 10.87 -11.80
C ALA A 109 -2.04 12.21 -11.61
N TYR A 110 -0.83 12.19 -11.03
CA TYR A 110 0.02 13.37 -10.90
C TYR A 110 0.37 13.97 -12.26
N ARG A 111 0.87 13.16 -13.21
CA ARG A 111 1.26 13.62 -14.56
C ARG A 111 0.08 14.13 -15.39
N LEU A 112 -1.11 13.59 -15.18
CA LEU A 112 -2.33 13.98 -15.89
C LEU A 112 -3.04 15.15 -15.22
N GLU A 113 -2.64 15.52 -13.99
CA GLU A 113 -3.23 16.58 -13.18
C GLU A 113 -4.75 16.44 -12.98
N ARG A 114 -5.24 15.19 -12.93
CA ARG A 114 -6.66 14.89 -12.74
C ARG A 114 -6.88 13.52 -12.11
N PRO A 115 -8.06 13.29 -11.51
CA PRO A 115 -8.47 11.95 -11.10
C PRO A 115 -8.49 10.97 -12.29
N ILE A 116 -8.14 9.71 -12.02
CA ILE A 116 -8.19 8.60 -12.98
C ILE A 116 -9.05 7.46 -12.42
N GLN A 117 -9.78 6.77 -13.30
CA GLN A 117 -10.68 5.66 -12.93
C GLN A 117 -10.10 4.34 -13.41
N TRP A 118 -9.46 3.61 -12.49
CA TRP A 118 -8.74 2.37 -12.79
C TRP A 118 -9.63 1.13 -12.68
N ASN A 119 -9.68 0.31 -13.74
CA ASN A 119 -10.29 -1.00 -13.67
C ASN A 119 -9.23 -2.04 -13.25
N ALA A 120 -9.19 -2.34 -11.95
CA ALA A 120 -8.21 -3.28 -11.38
C ALA A 120 -8.32 -4.71 -11.90
N LYS A 121 -9.49 -5.14 -12.40
CA LYS A 121 -9.65 -6.50 -12.97
C LYS A 121 -9.07 -6.59 -14.39
N ARG A 122 -9.19 -5.52 -15.16
CA ARG A 122 -8.73 -5.47 -16.57
C ARG A 122 -7.34 -4.84 -16.71
N GLU A 123 -6.86 -4.21 -15.65
CA GLU A 123 -5.64 -3.41 -15.61
C GLU A 123 -5.57 -2.36 -16.73
N ARG A 124 -6.70 -1.66 -16.89
CA ARG A 124 -6.93 -0.66 -17.93
C ARG A 124 -7.82 0.47 -17.41
N PHE A 125 -7.86 1.57 -18.13
CA PHE A 125 -8.86 2.62 -17.93
C PHE A 125 -9.96 2.46 -18.98
N ASP A 126 -11.18 2.11 -18.56
CA ASP A 126 -12.26 1.76 -19.51
C ASP A 126 -12.66 2.93 -20.43
N ASN A 127 -12.56 4.17 -19.95
CA ASN A 127 -12.98 5.38 -20.69
C ASN A 127 -11.90 6.47 -20.71
N ASP A 128 -10.62 6.08 -20.71
CA ASP A 128 -9.51 7.05 -20.67
C ASP A 128 -8.33 6.63 -21.58
N PRO A 129 -8.43 6.90 -22.89
CA PRO A 129 -7.38 6.57 -23.85
C PRO A 129 -6.05 7.25 -23.52
N ALA A 130 -6.08 8.50 -23.04
CA ALA A 130 -4.88 9.25 -22.68
C ALA A 130 -4.13 8.62 -21.50
N ALA A 131 -4.84 8.16 -20.46
CA ALA A 131 -4.21 7.42 -19.37
C ALA A 131 -3.69 6.05 -19.83
N ASN A 132 -4.42 5.34 -20.69
CA ASN A 132 -3.94 4.05 -21.22
C ASN A 132 -2.61 4.15 -21.98
N LEU A 133 -2.31 5.29 -22.61
CA LEU A 133 -1.00 5.53 -23.26
C LEU A 133 0.18 5.55 -22.27
N LEU A 134 -0.07 5.78 -20.98
CA LEU A 134 0.97 5.80 -19.95
C LEU A 134 1.21 4.43 -19.31
N LEU A 135 0.43 3.40 -19.67
CA LEU A 135 0.60 2.04 -19.14
C LEU A 135 1.84 1.33 -19.69
N ALA A 136 2.40 1.83 -20.79
CA ALA A 136 3.64 1.32 -21.37
C ALA A 136 4.54 2.47 -21.78
N SER A 137 5.85 2.27 -21.73
CA SER A 137 6.80 3.17 -22.38
C SER A 137 6.81 2.89 -23.88
N PRO A 138 7.00 3.93 -24.74
CA PRO A 138 7.16 3.70 -26.16
C PRO A 138 8.36 2.77 -26.40
N GLY A 139 8.13 1.74 -27.22
CA GLY A 139 9.17 0.80 -27.60
C GLY A 139 10.32 1.50 -28.33
N ARG A 140 11.55 0.97 -28.20
CA ARG A 140 12.73 1.55 -28.84
C ARG A 140 12.86 1.09 -30.31
N GLY A 141 11.92 1.51 -31.16
CA GLY A 141 11.87 1.12 -32.57
C GLY A 141 11.81 -0.39 -32.74
N LYS A 142 12.76 -0.97 -33.49
CA LYS A 142 12.85 -2.43 -33.74
C LYS A 142 13.07 -3.29 -32.50
N TYR A 143 13.34 -2.69 -31.34
CA TYR A 143 13.50 -3.38 -30.06
C TYR A 143 12.24 -3.30 -29.18
N SER A 144 11.08 -3.07 -29.79
CA SER A 144 9.80 -3.12 -29.07
C SER A 144 9.40 -4.57 -28.78
N LEU A 145 8.93 -4.84 -27.56
CA LEU A 145 8.29 -6.11 -27.18
C LEU A 145 6.81 -6.17 -27.59
N PHE A 146 6.26 -5.04 -28.01
CA PHE A 146 4.87 -4.90 -28.44
C PHE A 146 4.88 -4.53 -29.93
N ALA A 147 4.20 -5.35 -30.74
CA ALA A 147 4.06 -5.17 -32.18
C ALA A 147 3.07 -4.04 -32.53
#